data_AF-A0A831T0A3-F1
#
_entry.id   AF-A0A831T0A3-F1
#
_cell.length_a   1.000
_cell.length_b   1.000
_cell.length_c   1.000
_cell.angle_alpha   90.00
_cell.angle_beta   90.00
_cell.angle_gamma   90.00
#
_symmetry.space_group_name_H-M   'P 1'
#
loop_
_entity.id
_entity.type
_entity.pdbx_description
1 polymer ?
#
loop_
_entity_poly.entity_id
_entity_poly.type
_entity_poly.pdbx_seq_one_letter_code
_entity_poly.pdbx_strand_id
1 'polypeptide(L)' 'MLKIPQKDLPQIAKELLPTMYDLPSEDPQEPGMPDTFHPIQATLLTETFRPPHYPPEQIFVAS' A
#
# COMPACT_ATOMS: atom_id res chain seq x y z
N MET A 1 10.51 -17.14 -23.38
CA MET A 1 9.58 -16.11 -22.86
C MET A 1 8.28 -16.79 -22.50
N LEU A 2 7.95 -16.86 -21.20
CA LEU A 2 6.68 -17.41 -20.73
C LEU A 2 5.56 -16.39 -21.00
N LYS A 3 4.52 -16.81 -21.72
CA LYS A 3 3.28 -16.04 -21.88
C LYS A 3 2.40 -16.30 -20.65
N ILE A 4 2.37 -15.35 -19.72
CA ILE A 4 1.51 -15.42 -18.53
C ILE A 4 0.16 -14.80 -18.87
N PRO A 5 -0.98 -15.49 -18.65
CA PRO A 5 -2.30 -14.92 -18.83
C PRO A 5 -2.51 -13.73 -17.90
N GLN A 6 -3.02 -12.61 -18.44
CA GLN A 6 -3.15 -11.34 -17.72
C GLN A 6 -4.03 -11.43 -16.44
N LYS A 7 -4.89 -12.45 -16.36
CA LYS A 7 -5.77 -12.73 -15.22
C LYS A 7 -5.03 -13.23 -13.96
N ASP A 8 -3.87 -13.84 -14.14
CA ASP A 8 -3.10 -14.45 -13.05
C ASP A 8 -2.00 -13.52 -12.51
N LEU A 9 -1.77 -12.37 -13.16
CA LEU A 9 -0.72 -11.40 -12.80
C LEU A 9 -0.75 -10.93 -11.33
N PRO A 10 -1.91 -10.59 -10.73
CA PRO A 10 -1.92 -10.11 -9.34
C PRO A 10 -1.56 -11.21 -8.33
N GLN A 11 -1.96 -12.45 -8.61
CA GLN A 11 -1.69 -13.61 -7.78
C GLN A 11 -0.21 -14.01 -7.88
N ILE A 12 0.30 -14.06 -9.12
CA ILE A 12 1.71 -14.35 -9.41
C ILE A 12 2.63 -13.26 -8.84
N ALA A 13 2.23 -11.98 -8.91
CA ALA A 13 3.00 -10.90 -8.32
C ALA A 13 3.11 -11.02 -6.79
N LYS A 14 2.04 -11.42 -6.09
CA LYS A 14 2.07 -11.65 -4.64
C LYS A 14 2.95 -12.84 -4.24
N GLU A 15 3.06 -13.85 -5.10
CA GLU A 15 3.84 -15.06 -4.83
C GLU A 15 5.32 -14.90 -5.22
N LEU A 16 5.64 -14.03 -6.17
CA LEU A 16 7.00 -13.88 -6.71
C LEU A 16 7.71 -12.57 -6.33
N LEU A 17 6.98 -11.53 -5.96
CA LEU A 17 7.56 -10.24 -5.61
C LEU A 17 7.33 -9.97 -4.12
N PRO A 18 8.35 -9.48 -3.39
CA PRO A 18 8.15 -9.04 -2.03
C PRO A 18 7.10 -7.93 -2.03
N THR A 19 6.12 -8.10 -1.17
CA THR A 19 5.21 -7.03 -0.78
C THR A 19 5.93 -6.09 0.18
N MET A 20 5.34 -4.94 0.46
CA MET A 20 5.88 -4.01 1.45
C MET A 20 5.91 -4.64 2.86
N TYR A 21 5.13 -5.72 3.11
CA TYR A 21 5.17 -6.52 4.34
C TYR A 21 6.37 -7.45 4.46
N ASP A 22 7.04 -7.76 3.35
CA ASP A 22 8.22 -8.63 3.31
C ASP A 22 9.52 -7.85 3.52
N LEU A 23 9.44 -6.51 3.63
CA LEU A 23 10.59 -5.67 3.89
C LEU A 23 11.06 -5.87 5.34
N PRO A 24 12.37 -6.12 5.56
CA PRO A 24 12.91 -6.17 6.90
C PRO A 24 12.78 -4.80 7.57
N SER A 25 12.66 -4.78 8.90
CA SER A 25 12.80 -3.52 9.63
C SER A 25 14.17 -2.89 9.33
N GLU A 26 14.23 -1.55 9.32
CA GLU A 26 15.49 -0.81 9.18
C GLU A 26 16.46 -1.13 10.32
N ASP A 27 15.93 -1.39 11.53
CA ASP A 27 16.69 -1.92 12.67
C ASP A 27 16.35 -3.41 12.89
N PRO A 28 17.31 -4.32 12.72
CA PRO A 28 17.12 -5.76 12.96
C PRO A 28 16.70 -6.14 14.38
N GLN A 29 16.90 -5.25 15.37
CA GLN A 29 16.48 -5.45 16.75
C GLN A 29 15.09 -4.89 17.04
N GLU A 30 14.53 -4.09 16.13
CA GLU A 30 13.20 -3.54 16.30
C GLU A 30 12.17 -4.66 16.09
N PRO A 31 11.33 -4.96 17.09
CA PRO A 31 10.22 -5.87 16.88
C PRO A 31 9.31 -5.23 15.84
N GLY A 32 9.01 -5.97 14.76
CA GLY A 32 8.09 -5.50 13.72
C GLY A 32 6.83 -4.91 14.35
N MET A 33 6.52 -3.66 14.00
CA MET A 33 5.41 -2.96 14.61
C MET A 33 4.10 -3.61 14.15
N PRO A 34 3.14 -3.89 15.05
CA PRO A 34 1.85 -4.42 14.62
C PRO A 34 1.17 -3.44 13.67
N ASP A 35 0.52 -3.97 12.64
CA ASP A 35 -0.12 -3.18 11.59
C ASP A 35 -1.44 -2.54 12.05
N THR A 36 -1.37 -1.76 13.12
CA THR A 36 -2.51 -1.09 13.76
C THR A 36 -2.93 0.18 13.05
N PHE A 37 -2.05 0.73 12.20
CA PHE A 37 -2.31 1.94 11.44
C PHE A 37 -2.94 1.68 10.07
N HIS A 38 -2.81 0.47 9.50
CA HIS A 38 -3.48 0.11 8.24
C HIS A 38 -4.97 0.43 8.23
N PRO A 39 -5.75 0.04 9.27
CA PRO A 39 -7.19 0.26 9.29
C PRO A 39 -7.58 1.75 9.29
N ILE A 40 -6.68 2.64 9.72
CA ILE A 40 -6.95 4.08 9.83
C ILE A 40 -6.25 4.91 8.76
N GLN A 41 -5.36 4.31 7.95
CA GLN A 41 -4.60 5.04 6.92
C GLN A 41 -5.51 5.70 5.89
N ALA A 42 -6.56 5.00 5.43
CA ALA A 42 -7.58 5.54 4.53
C ALA A 42 -8.33 6.74 5.15
N THR A 43 -8.75 6.59 6.41
CA THR A 43 -9.44 7.64 7.17
C THR A 43 -8.55 8.87 7.34
N LEU A 44 -7.29 8.68 7.75
CA LEU A 44 -6.33 9.78 7.92
C LEU A 44 -6.10 10.54 6.62
N LEU A 45 -5.93 9.84 5.49
CA LEU A 45 -5.77 10.50 4.18
C LEU A 45 -7.03 11.30 3.81
N THR A 46 -8.21 10.73 4.03
CA THR A 46 -9.49 11.43 3.78
C THR A 46 -9.62 12.70 4.63
N GLU A 47 -9.24 12.64 5.91
CA GLU A 47 -9.39 13.74 6.85
C GLU A 47 -8.33 14.84 6.64
N THR A 48 -7.10 14.46 6.29
CA THR A 48 -5.94 15.38 6.37
C THR A 48 -5.37 15.81 5.01
N PHE A 49 -5.59 15.03 3.94
CA PHE A 49 -5.00 15.35 2.64
C PHE A 49 -5.74 16.52 1.97
N ARG A 50 -5.10 17.69 1.98
CA ARG A 50 -5.63 18.95 1.41
C ARG A 50 -4.58 19.62 0.51
N PRO A 51 -4.31 19.08 -0.69
CA PRO A 51 -3.38 19.68 -1.61
C PRO A 51 -3.91 21.06 -2.08
N PRO A 52 -3.09 22.12 -2.09
CA PRO A 52 -3.55 23.49 -2.33
C PRO A 52 -3.97 23.78 -3.78
N HIS A 53 -3.57 22.92 -4.72
CA HIS A 53 -3.77 23.14 -6.15
C HIS A 53 -4.83 22.24 -6.79
N TYR A 54 -5.47 21.36 -6.01
CA TYR A 54 -6.50 20.45 -6.51
C TYR A 54 -7.82 20.71 -5.80
N PRO A 55 -8.91 20.96 -6.56
CA PRO A 55 -10.23 21.07 -5.96
C PRO A 55 -10.67 19.68 -5.41
N PRO A 56 -11.52 19.64 -4.36
CA PRO A 56 -11.92 18.38 -3.71
C PRO A 56 -12.49 17.32 -4.64
N GLU A 57 -13.19 17.73 -5.70
CA GLU A 57 -13.83 16.86 -6.68
C GLU A 57 -12.81 16.11 -7.56
N GLN A 58 -11.54 16.55 -7.56
CA GLN A 58 -10.44 15.91 -8.26
C GLN A 58 -9.56 15.06 -7.34
N ILE A 59 -9.89 14.98 -6.04
CA ILE A 59 -9.13 14.21 -5.06
C ILE A 59 -9.81 12.85 -4.88
N PHE A 60 -9.04 11.79 -5.08
CA PHE A 60 -9.44 10.42 -4.75
C PHE A 60 -8.44 9.84 -3.76
N VAL A 61 -8.93 9.40 -2.61
CA VAL A 61 -8.14 8.73 -1.56
C VAL A 61 -8.61 7.29 -1.42
N ALA A 62 -7.69 6.40 -1.03
CA ALA A 62 -8.04 5.01 -0.77
C ALA A 62 -9.04 4.91 0.39
N SER A 63 -9.97 3.95 0.28
CA SER A 63 -10.99 3.60 1.28
C SER A 63 -10.75 2.20 1.83
#